data_AF-A0A9P5XTV8-F1
#
_entry.id   AF-A0A9P5XTV8-F1
#
_cell.length_a   1.000
_cell.length_b   1.000
_cell.length_c   1.000
_cell.angle_alpha   90.00
_cell.angle_beta   90.00
_cell.angle_gamma   90.00
#
_symmetry.space_group_name_H-M   'P 1'
#
loop_
_entity.id
_entity.type
_entity.pdbx_description
1 polymer ?
#
loop_
_entity_poly.entity_id
_entity_poly.type
_entity_poly.pdbx_seq_one_letter_code
_entity_poly.pdbx_strand_id
1 'polypeptide(L)'
;MDGKNIADFIDPDIADKLDALEREEEKLQEEGFYDSESDMFDSDDEREAQDAAVALSHKIKSQSIKKSKKNQARLPRTAGLRTLSELTTELTKAGLDPSRIQERAAMLAKLQGAKRKRTEEADEDVDMDGDEDDSDAEEGWMDVDGEEAPKKRVKTNSGAVAVTDRRAPKSDRRMAGMRDEGQANRAVKLRNLGQRPRNMLAKAGEGDRVIKTKMPKHLFAGKRKGGKTQRR
;
A
#
# COMPACT_ATOMS: atom_id res chain seq x y z
N MET A 1 -20.86 -39.59 47.18
CA MET A 1 -21.56 -38.31 47.43
C MET A 1 -20.99 -37.28 46.47
N ASP A 2 -21.33 -37.39 45.19
CA ASP A 2 -20.91 -36.47 44.12
C ASP A 2 -21.61 -35.11 44.30
N GLY A 3 -21.20 -34.36 45.33
CA GLY A 3 -21.69 -33.02 45.65
C GLY A 3 -23.10 -32.93 46.27
N LYS A 4 -23.78 -34.04 46.55
CA LYS A 4 -25.12 -34.07 47.19
C LYS A 4 -25.05 -34.57 48.63
N ASN A 5 -25.84 -34.00 49.54
CA ASN A 5 -25.88 -34.36 50.96
C ASN A 5 -26.70 -35.63 51.20
N ILE A 6 -26.19 -36.58 51.99
CA ILE A 6 -26.93 -37.82 52.36
C ILE A 6 -28.23 -37.53 53.11
N ALA A 7 -28.26 -36.49 53.96
CA ALA A 7 -29.42 -36.18 54.78
C ALA A 7 -30.69 -35.92 53.97
N ASP A 8 -30.55 -35.48 52.71
CA ASP A 8 -31.67 -35.19 51.81
C ASP A 8 -32.27 -36.47 51.17
N PHE A 9 -31.60 -37.62 51.30
CA PHE A 9 -31.99 -38.92 50.72
C PHE A 9 -32.32 -39.99 51.77
N ILE A 10 -32.63 -39.59 53.02
CA ILE A 10 -33.07 -40.52 54.07
C ILE A 10 -34.60 -40.41 54.23
N ASP A 11 -35.33 -41.35 53.64
CA ASP A 11 -36.80 -41.45 53.69
C ASP A 11 -37.19 -42.93 53.88
N PRO A 12 -38.13 -43.28 54.78
CA PRO A 12 -38.61 -44.66 54.93
C PRO A 12 -39.16 -45.29 53.64
N ASP A 13 -39.70 -44.48 52.72
CA ASP A 13 -40.33 -44.97 51.47
C ASP A 13 -39.40 -44.86 50.25
N ILE A 14 -38.09 -44.68 50.46
CA ILE A 14 -37.14 -44.44 49.36
C ILE A 14 -37.02 -45.63 48.40
N ALA A 15 -37.22 -46.86 48.90
CA ALA A 15 -37.20 -48.07 48.08
C ALA A 15 -38.40 -48.12 47.11
N ASP A 16 -39.61 -47.80 47.58
CA ASP A 16 -40.80 -47.79 46.73
C ASP A 16 -40.75 -46.70 45.65
N LYS A 17 -40.17 -45.53 46.00
CA LYS A 17 -39.93 -44.42 45.05
C LYS A 17 -38.87 -44.79 44.01
N LEU A 18 -37.84 -45.55 44.41
CA LEU A 18 -36.80 -46.05 43.51
C LEU A 18 -37.38 -47.09 42.55
N ASP A 19 -38.17 -48.05 43.02
CA ASP A 19 -38.87 -49.02 42.17
C ASP A 19 -39.85 -48.36 41.18
N ALA A 20 -40.51 -47.26 41.58
CA ALA A 20 -41.36 -46.48 40.69
C ALA A 20 -40.55 -45.79 39.57
N LEU A 21 -39.39 -45.23 39.93
CA LEU A 21 -38.45 -44.61 38.99
C LEU A 21 -37.83 -45.64 38.04
N GLU A 22 -37.46 -46.82 38.53
CA GLU A 22 -36.89 -47.89 37.68
C GLU A 22 -37.89 -48.36 36.62
N ARG A 23 -39.18 -48.52 36.98
CA ARG A 23 -40.23 -48.86 36.00
C ARG A 23 -40.51 -47.74 34.99
N GLU A 24 -40.27 -46.49 35.37
CA GLU A 24 -40.41 -45.34 34.47
C GLU A 24 -39.23 -45.25 33.50
N GLU A 25 -38.00 -45.44 34.00
CA GLU A 25 -36.80 -45.51 33.18
C GLU A 25 -36.82 -46.73 32.23
N GLU A 26 -37.31 -47.90 32.67
CA GLU A 26 -37.48 -49.05 31.78
C GLU A 26 -38.43 -48.74 30.62
N LYS A 27 -39.54 -48.04 30.87
CA LYS A 27 -40.45 -47.60 29.79
C LYS A 27 -39.77 -46.60 28.85
N LEU A 28 -39.01 -45.65 29.39
CA LEU A 28 -38.28 -44.66 28.58
C LEU A 28 -37.16 -45.31 27.75
N GLN A 29 -36.53 -46.35 28.27
CA GLN A 29 -35.55 -47.16 27.54
C GLN A 29 -36.22 -48.01 26.45
N GLU A 30 -37.37 -48.64 26.73
CA GLU A 30 -38.17 -49.37 25.74
C GLU A 30 -38.71 -48.45 24.63
N GLU A 31 -39.08 -47.21 24.98
CA GLU A 31 -39.47 -46.16 24.03
C GLU A 31 -38.27 -45.60 23.23
N GLY A 32 -37.04 -46.04 23.52
CA GLY A 32 -35.83 -45.66 22.78
C GLY A 32 -35.34 -44.24 23.08
N PHE A 33 -35.74 -43.63 24.20
CA PHE A 33 -35.41 -42.23 24.53
C PHE A 33 -33.89 -41.98 24.65
N TYR A 34 -33.13 -43.02 25.03
CA TYR A 34 -31.67 -42.96 25.16
C TYR A 34 -30.92 -43.55 23.97
N ASP A 35 -31.62 -44.04 22.95
CA ASP A 35 -30.97 -44.51 21.73
C ASP A 35 -30.55 -43.26 20.94
N SER A 36 -29.32 -42.80 21.20
CA SER A 36 -28.75 -41.70 20.45
C SER A 36 -28.62 -42.20 19.02
N GLU A 37 -29.49 -41.71 18.12
CA GLU A 37 -29.41 -41.98 16.69
C GLU A 37 -28.00 -41.58 16.21
N SER A 38 -27.11 -42.57 16.19
CA SER A 38 -25.85 -42.42 15.50
C SER A 38 -26.21 -42.47 14.04
N ASP A 39 -26.07 -41.34 13.35
CA ASP A 39 -26.08 -41.27 11.88
C ASP A 39 -25.00 -42.22 11.34
N MET A 40 -25.31 -43.51 11.23
CA MET A 40 -24.50 -44.47 10.51
C MET A 40 -24.87 -44.32 9.06
N PHE A 41 -23.91 -43.86 8.26
CA PHE A 41 -24.07 -43.73 6.82
C PHE A 41 -24.33 -45.09 6.19
N ASP A 42 -25.45 -45.23 5.48
CA ASP A 42 -25.93 -46.49 4.90
C ASP A 42 -25.12 -46.91 3.67
N SER A 43 -24.33 -45.99 3.08
CA SER A 43 -23.48 -46.25 1.91
C SER A 43 -22.20 -45.40 1.86
N ASP A 44 -21.20 -45.87 1.12
CA ASP A 44 -19.97 -45.08 0.84
C ASP A 44 -20.27 -43.82 0.01
N ASP A 45 -21.30 -43.86 -0.84
CA ASP A 45 -21.73 -42.72 -1.67
C ASP A 45 -22.26 -41.56 -0.80
N GLU A 46 -22.97 -41.86 0.29
CA GLU A 46 -23.46 -40.84 1.23
C GLU A 46 -22.33 -40.17 2.00
N ARG A 47 -21.29 -40.93 2.37
CA ARG A 47 -20.08 -40.38 3.00
C ARG A 47 -19.34 -39.43 2.06
N GLU A 48 -19.13 -39.83 0.82
CA GLU A 48 -18.45 -38.98 -0.18
C GLU A 48 -19.25 -37.70 -0.47
N ALA A 49 -20.58 -37.78 -0.50
CA ALA A 49 -21.44 -36.62 -0.68
C ALA A 49 -21.32 -35.61 0.48
N GLN A 50 -21.24 -36.08 1.72
CA GLN A 50 -21.05 -35.20 2.88
C GLN A 50 -19.66 -34.58 2.91
N ASP A 51 -18.61 -35.36 2.62
CA ASP A 51 -17.24 -34.83 2.53
C ASP A 51 -17.12 -33.77 1.44
N ALA A 52 -17.77 -33.98 0.29
CA ALA A 52 -17.87 -32.99 -0.78
C ALA A 52 -18.62 -31.72 -0.32
N ALA A 53 -19.72 -31.86 0.43
CA ALA A 53 -20.49 -30.74 0.97
C ALA A 53 -19.67 -29.94 2.00
N VAL A 54 -18.95 -30.62 2.90
CA VAL A 54 -18.03 -30.03 3.87
C VAL A 54 -16.92 -29.28 3.13
N ALA A 55 -16.28 -29.89 2.14
CA ALA A 55 -15.25 -29.26 1.32
C ALA A 55 -15.76 -28.01 0.57
N LEU A 56 -16.98 -28.06 0.03
CA LEU A 56 -17.65 -26.92 -0.58
C LEU A 56 -17.83 -25.79 0.44
N SER A 57 -18.33 -26.12 1.63
CA SER A 57 -18.55 -25.15 2.71
C SER A 57 -17.25 -24.44 3.13
N HIS A 58 -16.15 -25.18 3.25
CA HIS A 58 -14.83 -24.63 3.57
C HIS A 58 -14.29 -23.75 2.43
N LYS A 59 -14.50 -24.17 1.17
CA LYS A 59 -14.13 -23.37 -0.01
C LYS A 59 -14.87 -22.03 -0.04
N ILE A 60 -16.18 -22.02 0.20
CA ILE A 60 -16.98 -20.78 0.28
C ILE A 60 -16.50 -19.88 1.43
N LYS A 61 -16.33 -20.44 2.64
CA LYS A 61 -15.89 -19.68 3.81
C LYS A 61 -14.53 -19.03 3.55
N SER A 62 -13.56 -19.77 3.05
CA SER A 62 -12.21 -19.25 2.75
C SER A 62 -12.21 -18.12 1.71
N GLN A 63 -13.07 -18.19 0.69
CA GLN A 63 -13.20 -17.14 -0.33
C GLN A 63 -13.93 -15.90 0.23
N SER A 64 -14.94 -16.10 1.08
CA SER A 64 -15.72 -15.01 1.67
C SER A 64 -14.94 -14.17 2.70
N ILE A 65 -13.94 -14.78 3.36
CA ILE A 65 -13.11 -14.14 4.38
C ILE A 65 -11.96 -13.35 3.74
N LYS A 66 -11.48 -13.76 2.56
CA LYS A 66 -10.36 -13.09 1.89
C LYS A 66 -10.76 -11.73 1.32
N LYS A 67 -10.26 -10.66 1.96
CA LYS A 67 -10.04 -9.27 1.45
C LYS A 67 -11.24 -8.51 0.85
N SER A 68 -12.35 -9.17 0.51
CA SER A 68 -13.53 -8.59 -0.14
C SER A 68 -14.44 -7.80 0.81
N LYS A 69 -14.23 -7.95 2.13
CA LYS A 69 -15.02 -7.32 3.21
C LYS A 69 -14.32 -6.16 3.92
N LYS A 70 -13.14 -5.72 3.46
CA LYS A 70 -12.54 -4.48 4.00
C LYS A 70 -13.27 -3.29 3.36
N ASN A 71 -13.68 -2.30 4.16
CA ASN A 71 -14.29 -1.05 3.69
C ASN A 71 -13.24 -0.19 2.97
N GLN A 72 -12.89 -0.58 1.75
CA GLN A 72 -11.97 0.13 0.86
C GLN A 72 -12.49 0.05 -0.57
N ALA A 73 -12.19 1.06 -1.39
CA ALA A 73 -12.56 1.07 -2.79
C ALA A 73 -11.90 -0.11 -3.52
N ARG A 74 -12.70 -0.89 -4.25
CA ARG A 74 -12.20 -2.03 -5.03
C ARG A 74 -11.54 -1.53 -6.31
N LEU A 75 -10.28 -1.91 -6.53
CA LEU A 75 -9.58 -1.63 -7.77
C LEU A 75 -10.30 -2.31 -8.95
N PRO A 76 -10.51 -1.62 -10.09
CA PRO A 76 -11.10 -2.22 -11.26
C PRO A 76 -10.13 -3.26 -11.85
N ARG A 77 -10.66 -4.38 -12.37
CA ARG A 77 -9.85 -5.48 -12.93
C ARG A 77 -9.03 -5.06 -14.15
N THR A 78 -9.40 -3.95 -14.80
CA THR A 78 -8.67 -3.36 -15.93
C THR A 78 -7.36 -2.71 -15.50
N ALA A 79 -7.25 -2.24 -14.25
CA ALA A 79 -6.04 -1.62 -13.71
C ALA A 79 -5.14 -2.65 -13.00
N GLY A 80 -5.70 -3.77 -12.55
CA GLY A 80 -4.95 -4.84 -11.91
C GLY A 80 -4.18 -5.69 -12.91
N LEU A 81 -2.86 -5.78 -12.74
CA LEU A 81 -2.01 -6.67 -13.53
C LEU A 81 -2.07 -8.09 -12.94
N ARG A 82 -2.25 -9.10 -13.80
CA ARG A 82 -2.15 -10.52 -13.45
C ARG A 82 -0.93 -11.11 -14.12
N THR A 83 -0.20 -11.96 -13.40
CA THR A 83 0.96 -12.66 -13.96
C THR A 83 0.51 -13.84 -14.83
N LEU A 84 1.34 -14.19 -15.82
CA LEU A 84 1.07 -15.35 -16.68
C LEU A 84 1.09 -16.65 -15.89
N SER A 85 1.96 -16.76 -14.88
CA SER A 85 2.06 -17.94 -14.00
C SER A 85 0.78 -18.16 -13.20
N GLU A 86 0.24 -17.11 -12.56
CA GLU A 86 -1.04 -17.18 -11.84
C GLU A 86 -2.18 -17.62 -12.77
N LEU A 87 -2.27 -17.03 -13.97
CA LEU A 87 -3.30 -17.40 -14.94
C LEU A 87 -3.17 -18.87 -15.35
N THR A 88 -1.96 -19.34 -15.65
CA THR A 88 -1.73 -20.72 -16.10
C THR A 88 -2.06 -21.75 -15.03
N THR A 89 -1.72 -21.48 -13.77
CA THR A 89 -2.00 -22.38 -12.63
C THR A 89 -3.49 -22.44 -12.29
N GLU A 90 -4.22 -21.33 -12.44
CA GLU A 90 -5.68 -21.32 -12.27
C GLU A 90 -6.40 -22.08 -13.38
N LEU A 91 -5.94 -21.97 -14.64
CA LEU A 91 -6.53 -22.69 -15.78
C LEU A 91 -6.28 -24.20 -15.70
N THR A 92 -5.06 -24.63 -15.35
CA THR A 92 -4.77 -26.06 -15.19
C THR A 92 -5.57 -26.65 -14.03
N LYS A 93 -5.74 -25.91 -12.93
CA LYS A 93 -6.61 -26.30 -11.82
C LYS A 93 -8.08 -26.42 -12.24
N ALA A 94 -8.51 -25.66 -13.24
CA ALA A 94 -9.84 -25.75 -13.84
C ALA A 94 -9.95 -26.83 -14.94
N GLY A 95 -8.86 -27.53 -15.27
CA GLY A 95 -8.82 -28.56 -16.31
C GLY A 95 -8.72 -28.01 -17.74
N LEU A 96 -8.25 -26.77 -17.91
CA LEU A 96 -8.08 -26.13 -19.22
C LEU A 96 -6.60 -26.03 -19.59
N ASP A 97 -6.26 -26.38 -20.82
CA ASP A 97 -4.87 -26.34 -21.32
C ASP A 97 -4.41 -24.91 -21.67
N PRO A 98 -3.34 -24.39 -21.04
CA PRO A 98 -2.92 -22.99 -21.23
C PRO A 98 -1.89 -22.77 -22.36
N SER A 99 -1.49 -23.81 -23.11
CA SER A 99 -0.40 -23.77 -24.11
C SER A 99 -0.54 -22.62 -25.11
N ARG A 100 -1.73 -22.46 -25.71
CA ARG A 100 -2.04 -21.40 -26.68
C ARG A 100 -1.88 -19.99 -26.11
N ILE A 101 -2.14 -19.80 -24.82
CA ILE A 101 -2.03 -18.49 -24.15
C ILE A 101 -0.55 -18.17 -23.87
N GLN A 102 0.22 -19.17 -23.47
CA GLN A 102 1.66 -19.03 -23.24
C GLN A 102 2.41 -18.68 -24.54
N GLU A 103 2.08 -19.34 -25.65
CA GLU A 103 2.65 -19.03 -26.97
C GLU A 103 2.38 -17.58 -27.38
N ARG A 104 1.13 -17.13 -27.25
CA ARG A 104 0.75 -15.75 -27.54
C ARG A 104 1.52 -14.75 -26.68
N ALA A 105 1.67 -15.04 -25.39
CA ALA A 105 2.39 -14.17 -24.47
C ALA A 105 3.89 -14.11 -24.80
N ALA A 106 4.52 -15.24 -25.15
CA ALA A 106 5.90 -15.29 -25.60
C ALA A 106 6.13 -14.47 -26.88
N MET A 107 5.18 -14.52 -27.83
CA MET A 107 5.22 -13.70 -29.05
C MET A 107 5.15 -12.20 -28.74
N LEU A 108 4.25 -11.79 -27.85
CA LEU A 108 4.14 -10.38 -27.43
C LEU A 108 5.37 -9.89 -26.67
N ALA A 109 5.94 -10.73 -25.79
CA ALA A 109 7.15 -10.40 -25.04
C ALA A 109 8.35 -10.19 -25.98
N LYS A 110 8.51 -11.04 -26.99
CA LYS A 110 9.55 -10.88 -28.02
C LYS A 110 9.41 -9.56 -28.79
N LEU A 111 8.18 -9.20 -29.19
CA LEU A 111 7.91 -7.94 -29.90
C LEU A 111 8.13 -6.70 -29.03
N GLN A 112 7.90 -6.79 -27.72
CA GLN A 112 8.10 -5.68 -26.78
C GLN A 112 9.57 -5.54 -26.35
N GLY A 113 10.27 -6.66 -26.11
CA GLY A 113 11.69 -6.68 -25.75
C GLY A 113 12.59 -6.10 -26.85
N ALA A 114 12.21 -6.26 -28.12
CA ALA A 114 12.92 -5.66 -29.25
C ALA A 114 12.90 -4.12 -29.28
N LYS A 115 12.04 -3.45 -28.48
CA LYS A 115 11.89 -1.98 -28.47
C LYS A 115 12.88 -1.24 -27.56
N ARG A 116 13.80 -1.92 -26.87
CA ARG A 116 14.79 -1.27 -26.00
C ARG A 116 16.20 -1.76 -26.27
N LYS A 117 16.87 -1.07 -27.20
CA LYS A 117 18.34 -1.01 -27.30
C LYS A 117 18.81 0.45 -27.47
N ARG A 118 18.04 1.44 -27.00
CA ARG A 118 18.37 2.85 -27.18
C ARG A 118 18.23 3.70 -25.90
N THR A 119 18.30 3.09 -24.72
CA THR A 119 18.09 3.87 -23.48
C THR A 119 19.00 3.56 -22.29
N GLU A 120 19.91 2.58 -22.30
CA GLU A 120 20.69 2.24 -21.09
C GLU A 120 22.11 1.74 -21.44
N GLU A 121 22.97 2.60 -22.01
CA GLU A 121 24.44 2.40 -21.99
C GLU A 121 25.19 3.71 -21.68
N ALA A 122 24.52 4.71 -21.09
CA ALA A 122 25.14 6.01 -20.77
C ALA A 122 25.01 6.43 -19.29
N ASP A 123 24.32 5.64 -18.46
CA ASP A 123 24.06 5.97 -17.05
C ASP A 123 24.23 4.72 -16.15
N GLU A 124 25.24 3.87 -16.41
CA GLU A 124 25.73 2.93 -15.39
C GLU A 124 26.95 3.56 -14.72
N ASP A 125 26.76 3.86 -13.44
CA ASP A 125 27.72 4.43 -12.51
C ASP A 125 29.08 3.71 -12.60
N VAL A 126 30.11 4.42 -13.06
CA VAL A 126 31.51 4.06 -12.75
C VAL A 126 31.73 4.49 -11.30
N ASP A 127 31.48 3.56 -10.38
CA ASP A 127 32.01 3.62 -9.03
C ASP A 127 33.54 3.82 -9.12
N MET A 128 33.98 5.02 -8.78
CA MET A 128 35.39 5.38 -8.66
C MET A 128 35.95 4.75 -7.38
N ASP A 129 36.13 3.42 -7.39
CA ASP A 129 37.08 2.77 -6.48
C ASP A 129 38.47 2.86 -7.12
N GLY A 130 39.35 3.58 -6.43
CA GLY A 130 40.72 3.81 -6.89
C GLY A 130 41.53 2.53 -6.84
N ASP A 131 42.17 2.23 -7.97
CA ASP A 131 43.49 1.62 -8.00
C ASP A 131 44.23 2.17 -9.23
N GLU A 132 45.38 2.77 -8.98
CA GLU A 132 46.32 3.27 -9.97
C GLU A 132 46.91 2.09 -10.75
N ASP A 133 46.69 2.01 -12.06
CA ASP A 133 47.75 1.50 -12.94
C ASP A 133 47.69 2.09 -14.36
N ASP A 134 48.89 2.37 -14.81
CA ASP A 134 49.31 3.14 -15.97
C ASP A 134 49.25 2.27 -17.24
N SER A 135 48.69 2.78 -18.34
CA SER A 135 49.16 2.41 -19.68
C SER A 135 48.68 3.38 -20.75
N ASP A 136 49.64 4.20 -21.13
CA ASP A 136 49.80 4.96 -22.35
C ASP A 136 49.35 4.19 -23.62
N ALA A 137 48.39 4.75 -24.37
CA ALA A 137 48.10 4.36 -25.76
C ALA A 137 47.42 5.50 -26.52
N GLU A 138 48.28 6.32 -27.12
CA GLU A 138 48.15 7.11 -28.34
C GLU A 138 46.77 7.46 -28.95
N GLU A 139 46.61 8.78 -29.09
CA GLU A 139 46.28 9.52 -30.32
C GLU A 139 45.02 9.17 -31.12
N GLY A 140 44.12 10.14 -31.10
CA GLY A 140 43.27 10.47 -32.23
C GLY A 140 41.81 10.39 -31.85
N TRP A 141 41.16 11.56 -31.87
CA TRP A 141 39.79 11.86 -32.32
C TRP A 141 39.36 13.15 -31.61
N MET A 142 40.07 14.23 -31.94
CA MET A 142 39.59 15.59 -31.67
C MET A 142 38.46 15.86 -32.66
N ASP A 143 37.23 15.50 -32.27
CA ASP A 143 36.04 16.00 -32.96
C ASP A 143 35.57 17.27 -32.25
N VAL A 144 36.17 18.39 -32.66
CA VAL A 144 35.72 19.73 -32.30
C VAL A 144 34.55 20.06 -33.22
N ASP A 145 33.37 19.59 -32.85
CA ASP A 145 32.13 20.17 -33.35
C ASP A 145 31.27 20.60 -32.16
N GLY A 146 31.05 21.91 -32.08
CA GLY A 146 30.28 22.55 -31.03
C GLY A 146 28.82 22.11 -31.10
N GLU A 147 28.50 21.04 -30.39
CA GLU A 147 27.11 20.63 -30.20
C GLU A 147 26.42 21.61 -29.24
N GLU A 148 25.62 22.52 -29.80
CA GLU A 148 24.50 23.10 -29.06
C GLU A 148 23.68 21.93 -28.48
N ALA A 149 23.72 21.77 -27.16
CA ALA A 149 22.95 20.77 -26.44
C ALA A 149 21.52 20.70 -26.99
N PRO A 150 21.01 19.50 -27.35
CA PRO A 150 19.75 19.39 -28.06
C PRO A 150 18.65 19.99 -27.19
N LYS A 151 17.87 20.93 -27.77
CA LYS A 151 16.66 21.56 -27.16
C LYS A 151 15.54 20.52 -27.01
N LYS A 152 15.82 19.39 -26.37
CA LYS A 152 14.82 18.40 -25.96
C LYS A 152 14.06 19.00 -24.80
N ARG A 153 12.74 18.97 -24.91
CA ARG A 153 11.82 19.46 -23.88
C ARG A 153 12.03 18.61 -22.64
N VAL A 154 12.78 19.14 -21.68
CA VAL A 154 13.01 18.51 -20.39
C VAL A 154 11.65 18.34 -19.72
N LYS A 155 11.30 17.08 -19.45
CA LYS A 155 10.11 16.75 -18.67
C LYS A 155 10.47 17.04 -17.21
N THR A 156 9.69 17.90 -16.56
CA THR A 156 9.95 18.23 -15.15
C THR A 156 9.68 17.00 -14.27
N ASN A 157 10.26 16.96 -13.07
CA ASN A 157 10.08 15.86 -12.09
C ASN A 157 8.61 15.57 -11.73
N SER A 158 7.68 16.45 -12.11
CA SER A 158 6.22 16.29 -11.97
C SER A 158 5.53 15.66 -13.18
N GLY A 159 6.27 15.22 -14.21
CA GLY A 159 5.71 14.59 -15.41
C GLY A 159 4.94 15.54 -16.34
N ALA A 160 4.92 16.84 -16.04
CA ALA A 160 4.32 17.84 -16.89
C ALA A 160 5.24 18.19 -18.06
N VAL A 161 4.65 18.32 -19.24
CA VAL A 161 5.33 18.87 -20.40
C VAL A 161 5.52 20.36 -20.16
N ALA A 162 6.76 20.83 -20.11
CA ALA A 162 7.06 22.26 -20.00
C ALA A 162 6.35 23.01 -21.13
N VAL A 163 5.28 23.73 -20.79
CA VAL A 163 4.63 24.66 -21.70
C VAL A 163 5.62 25.83 -21.82
N THR A 164 6.32 25.88 -22.95
CA THR A 164 7.15 27.02 -23.31
C THR A 164 6.24 28.19 -23.57
N ASP A 165 5.90 28.92 -22.52
CA ASP A 165 5.13 30.15 -22.63
C ASP A 165 5.91 31.11 -23.55
N ARG A 166 5.29 31.53 -24.66
CA ARG A 166 5.93 32.39 -25.67
C ARG A 166 6.36 33.75 -25.09
N ARG A 167 5.86 34.08 -23.89
CA ARG A 167 6.17 35.31 -23.14
C ARG A 167 7.20 35.09 -22.02
N ALA A 168 7.67 33.86 -21.79
CA ALA A 168 8.73 33.61 -20.84
C ALA A 168 10.05 34.23 -21.37
N PRO A 169 10.86 34.84 -20.49
CA PRO A 169 12.16 35.35 -20.89
C PRO A 169 13.03 34.20 -21.44
N LYS A 170 13.59 34.38 -22.64
CA LYS A 170 14.43 33.38 -23.32
C LYS A 170 15.76 33.12 -22.59
N SER A 171 16.23 34.08 -21.80
CA SER A 171 17.47 34.00 -21.01
C SER A 171 17.20 34.28 -19.53
N ASP A 172 18.05 33.71 -18.66
CA ASP A 172 17.97 34.00 -17.23
C ASP A 172 18.40 35.45 -16.96
N ARG A 173 17.42 36.27 -16.54
CA ARG A 173 17.63 37.69 -16.21
C ARG A 173 18.60 37.89 -15.04
N ARG A 174 18.83 36.87 -14.21
CA ARG A 174 19.77 36.94 -13.09
C ARG A 174 21.23 36.96 -13.56
N MET A 175 21.49 36.36 -14.72
CA MET A 175 22.83 36.15 -15.27
C MET A 175 23.12 37.07 -16.46
N ALA A 176 22.08 37.62 -17.10
CA ALA A 176 22.19 38.45 -18.30
C ALA A 176 23.06 39.72 -18.13
N GLY A 177 23.30 40.19 -16.91
CA GLY A 177 24.15 41.36 -16.62
C GLY A 177 25.54 41.02 -16.06
N MET A 178 25.91 39.74 -16.00
CA MET A 178 27.18 39.29 -15.41
C MET A 178 28.19 39.00 -16.52
N ARG A 179 29.44 39.43 -16.31
CA ARG A 179 30.53 39.24 -17.28
C ARG A 179 30.99 37.79 -17.34
N ASP A 180 31.29 37.20 -16.17
CA ASP A 180 31.78 35.82 -16.03
C ASP A 180 31.01 35.06 -14.93
N GLU A 181 31.15 33.74 -14.94
CA GLU A 181 30.64 32.84 -13.90
C GLU A 181 31.21 33.17 -12.50
N GLY A 182 32.47 33.61 -12.43
CA GLY A 182 33.08 34.07 -11.17
C GLY A 182 32.33 35.25 -10.55
N GLN A 183 31.86 36.19 -11.37
CA GLN A 183 31.05 37.33 -10.92
C GLN A 183 29.67 36.85 -10.46
N ALA A 184 29.06 35.92 -11.19
CA ALA A 184 27.78 35.32 -10.82
C ALA A 184 27.83 34.61 -9.46
N ASN A 185 28.86 33.81 -9.22
CA ASN A 185 29.07 33.11 -7.95
C ASN A 185 29.23 34.09 -6.79
N ARG A 186 29.93 35.21 -7.00
CA ARG A 186 30.04 36.27 -5.98
C ARG A 186 28.68 36.92 -5.70
N ALA A 187 27.87 37.21 -6.72
CA ALA A 187 26.54 37.78 -6.52
C ALA A 187 25.58 36.83 -5.79
N VAL A 188 25.63 35.52 -6.08
CA VAL A 188 24.85 34.53 -5.34
C VAL A 188 25.26 34.51 -3.86
N LYS A 189 26.56 34.55 -3.56
CA LYS A 189 27.06 34.64 -2.18
C LYS A 189 26.56 35.90 -1.46
N LEU A 190 26.64 37.06 -2.10
CA LEU A 190 26.13 38.33 -1.55
C LEU A 190 24.62 38.31 -1.32
N ARG A 191 23.85 37.75 -2.27
CA ARG A 191 22.40 37.58 -2.13
C ARG A 191 22.07 36.71 -0.91
N ASN A 192 22.72 35.55 -0.78
CA ASN A 192 22.48 34.63 0.33
C ASN A 192 22.88 35.26 1.67
N LEU A 193 23.96 36.06 1.70
CA LEU A 193 24.36 36.82 2.88
C LEU A 193 23.28 37.85 3.28
N GLY A 194 22.73 38.59 2.32
CA GLY A 194 21.66 39.57 2.54
C GLY A 194 20.33 38.96 3.02
N GLN A 195 20.09 37.67 2.74
CA GLN A 195 18.89 36.95 3.19
C GLN A 195 18.97 36.46 4.63
N ARG A 196 20.19 36.28 5.19
CA ARG A 196 20.40 35.80 6.57
C ARG A 196 19.58 36.54 7.65
N PRO A 197 19.55 37.89 7.74
CA PRO A 197 18.80 38.57 8.79
C PRO A 197 17.28 38.29 8.72
N ARG A 198 16.73 38.12 7.51
CA ARG A 198 15.30 37.79 7.33
C ARG A 198 15.01 36.34 7.69
N ASN A 199 15.91 35.43 7.31
CA ASN A 199 15.79 34.01 7.64
C ASN A 199 15.91 33.78 9.15
N MET A 200 16.78 34.54 9.82
CA MET A 200 16.90 34.53 11.29
C MET A 200 15.59 34.95 11.98
N LEU A 201 14.82 35.86 11.38
CA LEU A 201 13.49 36.27 11.84
C LEU A 201 12.35 35.37 11.32
N ALA A 202 12.68 34.26 10.66
CA ALA A 202 11.75 33.30 10.06
C ALA A 202 10.72 33.95 9.11
N LYS A 203 11.16 34.92 8.30
CA LYS A 203 10.32 35.55 7.28
C LYS A 203 10.08 34.60 6.11
N ALA A 204 8.86 34.58 5.58
CA ALA A 204 8.51 33.72 4.44
C ALA A 204 9.24 34.11 3.14
N GLY A 205 9.67 35.37 3.03
CA GLY A 205 10.44 35.87 1.90
C GLY A 205 10.59 37.40 1.96
N GLU A 206 11.07 37.98 0.86
CA GLU A 206 11.30 39.43 0.78
C GLU A 206 10.00 40.25 0.81
N GLY A 207 8.88 39.64 0.40
CA GLY A 207 7.56 40.26 0.45
C GLY A 207 6.92 40.28 1.85
N ASP A 208 7.41 39.49 2.79
CA ASP A 208 6.84 39.40 4.15
C ASP A 208 7.33 40.54 5.05
N ARG A 209 6.63 41.68 4.91
CA ARG A 209 6.85 42.90 5.69
C ARG A 209 5.76 43.13 6.75
N VAL A 210 5.04 42.07 7.15
CA VAL A 210 3.92 42.19 8.10
C VAL A 210 4.44 42.53 9.50
N ILE A 211 3.86 43.58 10.10
CA ILE A 211 4.12 44.00 11.49
C ILE A 211 2.99 43.47 12.37
N LYS A 212 3.32 42.53 13.27
CA LYS A 212 2.35 41.97 14.22
C LYS A 212 2.17 42.88 15.43
N THR A 213 0.95 42.97 15.95
CA THR A 213 0.65 43.70 17.18
C THR A 213 1.15 42.91 18.39
N LYS A 214 2.14 43.44 19.12
CA LYS A 214 2.70 42.78 20.32
C LYS A 214 1.71 42.79 21.50
N MET A 215 1.02 43.91 21.72
CA MET A 215 0.08 44.09 22.82
C MET A 215 -1.29 44.52 22.30
N PRO A 216 -2.15 43.60 21.87
CA PRO A 216 -3.46 43.97 21.35
C PRO A 216 -4.36 44.46 22.49
N LYS A 217 -5.00 45.61 22.28
CA LYS A 217 -5.80 46.31 23.30
C LYS A 217 -6.88 45.44 23.96
N HIS A 218 -7.57 44.61 23.20
CA HIS A 218 -8.65 43.74 23.70
C HIS A 218 -8.16 42.60 24.63
N LEU A 219 -6.84 42.39 24.76
CA LEU A 219 -6.25 41.51 25.78
C LEU A 219 -5.90 42.29 27.07
N PHE A 220 -5.34 43.49 26.92
CA PHE A 220 -4.66 44.20 28.01
C PHE A 220 -5.46 45.37 28.60
N ALA A 221 -6.54 45.81 27.96
CA ALA A 221 -7.34 46.93 28.40
C ALA A 221 -8.73 46.50 28.87
N GLY A 222 -9.17 47.07 29.99
CA GLY A 222 -10.48 46.81 30.60
C GLY A 222 -10.44 45.75 31.70
N LYS A 223 -11.52 45.67 32.49
CA LYS A 223 -11.72 44.67 33.54
C LYS A 223 -13.03 43.93 33.29
N ARG A 224 -13.09 42.64 33.63
CA ARG A 224 -14.33 41.85 33.58
C ARG A 224 -15.29 42.36 34.65
N LYS A 225 -16.53 42.68 34.25
CA LYS A 225 -17.60 43.12 35.16
C LYS A 225 -18.59 41.99 35.40
N GLY A 226 -19.45 42.13 36.42
CA GLY A 226 -20.55 41.20 36.69
C GLY A 226 -21.63 41.27 35.61
N GLY A 227 -21.46 40.49 34.54
CA GLY A 227 -22.32 40.51 33.36
C GLY A 227 -21.69 39.79 32.17
N LYS A 228 -22.04 40.19 30.95
CA LYS A 228 -21.52 39.58 29.71
C LYS A 228 -20.01 39.76 29.59
N THR A 229 -19.33 38.66 29.24
CA THR A 229 -17.88 38.63 28.98
C THR A 229 -17.58 38.86 27.50
N GLN A 230 -16.37 39.34 27.18
CA GLN A 230 -15.93 39.65 25.80
C GLN A 230 -15.51 38.40 25.01
N ARG A 231 -15.21 37.30 25.70
CA ARG A 231 -14.76 36.03 25.08
C ARG A 231 -15.45 34.88 25.78
N ARG A 232 -15.68 33.80 25.02
CA ARG A 232 -16.27 32.55 25.48
C ARG A 232 -15.29 31.81 26.39
#